data_AF-A0A1B6JZ48-F1
#
_entry.id   AF-A0A1B6JZ48-F1
#
_cell.length_a   1.000
_cell.length_b   1.000
_cell.length_c   1.000
_cell.angle_alpha   90.00
_cell.angle_beta   90.00
_cell.angle_gamma   90.00
#
_symmetry.space_group_name_H-M   'P 1'
#
loop_
_entity.id
_entity.type
_entity.pdbx_description
1 polymer ?
#
loop_
_entity_poly.entity_id
_entity_poly.type
_entity_poly.pdbx_seq_one_letter_code
_entity_poly.pdbx_strand_id
1 'polypeptide(L)'
;WDAFATEFFEDDATLTLTLCLEDGPKRYTIGRTLIPRYFRSIFEGGVTELYYNLKHPKESFHNTSITLDCDQCTMVTHHGKPMFTKVCTEGRLILEFTFD
;
A
#
# COMPACT_ATOMS: atom_id res chain seq x y z
N TRP A 1 10.98 3.48 9.62
CA TRP A 1 10.59 2.71 8.43
C TRP A 1 10.86 1.24 8.59
N ASP A 2 12.06 0.81 9.01
CA ASP A 2 12.32 -0.62 9.22
C ASP A 2 11.48 -1.21 10.36
N ALA A 3 11.40 -0.52 11.51
CA ALA A 3 10.52 -0.92 12.61
C ALA A 3 9.05 -1.01 12.18
N PHE A 4 8.55 -0.02 11.43
CA PHE A 4 7.21 -0.05 10.83
C PHE A 4 7.01 -1.28 9.92
N ALA A 5 7.97 -1.56 9.05
CA ALA A 5 7.84 -2.72 8.17
C ALA A 5 7.88 -4.05 8.94
N THR A 6 8.65 -4.13 10.03
CA THR A 6 8.65 -5.30 10.92
C THR A 6 7.35 -5.48 11.67
N GLU A 7 6.65 -4.40 12.00
CA GLU A 7 5.35 -4.46 12.69
C GLU A 7 4.22 -4.95 11.78
N PHE A 8 4.24 -4.58 10.49
CA PHE A 8 3.11 -4.82 9.57
C PHE A 8 3.38 -5.81 8.43
N PHE A 9 4.60 -6.28 8.24
CA PHE A 9 4.98 -7.17 7.14
C PHE A 9 5.89 -8.31 7.61
N GLU A 10 5.50 -9.52 7.25
CA GLU A 10 6.29 -10.74 7.41
C GLU A 10 7.68 -10.63 6.75
N ASP A 11 8.62 -11.47 7.21
CA ASP A 11 10.00 -11.46 6.71
C ASP A 11 10.12 -11.87 5.22
N ASP A 12 9.14 -12.60 4.69
CA ASP A 12 9.05 -13.00 3.29
C ASP A 12 8.01 -12.20 2.48
N ALA A 13 7.46 -11.13 3.07
CA ALA A 13 6.41 -10.33 2.44
C ALA A 13 6.82 -9.74 1.09
N THR A 14 5.84 -9.62 0.20
CA THR A 14 5.98 -8.94 -1.10
C THR A 14 4.96 -7.83 -1.23
N LEU A 15 5.33 -6.76 -1.95
CA LEU A 15 4.44 -5.64 -2.26
C LEU A 15 4.40 -5.47 -3.78
N THR A 16 3.19 -5.48 -4.35
CA THR A 16 2.98 -5.32 -5.80
C THR A 16 2.13 -4.08 -6.07
N LEU A 17 2.61 -3.22 -6.96
CA LEU A 17 1.89 -2.05 -7.48
C LEU A 17 1.56 -2.29 -8.94
N THR A 18 0.29 -2.11 -9.31
CA THR A 18 -0.15 -2.08 -10.71
C THR A 18 -0.67 -0.68 -11.01
N LEU A 19 -0.05 -0.01 -11.97
CA LEU A 19 -0.31 1.39 -12.31
C LEU A 19 -0.72 1.48 -13.78
N CYS A 20 -1.78 2.23 -14.06
CA CYS A 20 -2.12 2.61 -15.43
C CYS A 20 -1.39 3.92 -15.75
N LEU A 21 -0.26 3.82 -16.45
CA LEU A 21 0.50 4.98 -16.92
C LEU A 21 0.14 5.30 -18.37
N GLU A 22 0.59 6.45 -18.87
CA GLU A 22 0.33 6.90 -20.25
C GLU A 22 0.87 5.93 -21.30
N ASP A 23 1.95 5.19 -20.99
CA ASP A 23 2.55 4.17 -21.85
C ASP A 23 1.98 2.76 -21.62
N GLY A 24 0.91 2.65 -20.83
CA GLY A 24 0.18 1.42 -20.56
C GLY A 24 0.30 0.91 -19.12
N PRO A 25 -0.26 -0.27 -18.83
CA PRO A 25 -0.22 -0.85 -17.50
C PRO A 25 1.20 -1.29 -17.14
N LYS A 26 1.71 -0.82 -16.01
CA LYS A 26 2.98 -1.25 -15.40
C LYS A 26 2.73 -2.01 -14.12
N ARG A 27 3.52 -3.06 -13.90
CA ARG A 27 3.50 -3.86 -12.68
C ARG A 27 4.90 -3.86 -12.06
N TYR A 28 4.98 -3.44 -10.80
CA TYR A 28 6.21 -3.44 -10.01
C TYR A 28 6.01 -4.33 -8.79
N THR A 29 6.89 -5.29 -8.58
CA THR A 29 6.87 -6.16 -7.40
C THR A 29 8.20 -6.01 -6.67
N ILE A 30 8.14 -5.76 -5.37
CA ILE A 30 9.30 -5.63 -4.49
C ILE A 30 9.18 -6.61 -3.32
N GLY A 31 10.32 -7.12 -2.86
CA GLY A 31 10.39 -7.95 -1.66
C GLY A 31 10.58 -7.14 -0.37
N ARG A 32 10.53 -7.85 0.76
CA ARG A 32 10.57 -7.31 2.12
C ARG A 32 11.64 -6.25 2.40
N THR A 33 12.85 -6.39 1.83
CA THR A 33 13.96 -5.45 2.04
C THR A 33 13.74 -4.07 1.42
N LEU A 34 12.86 -3.97 0.42
CA LEU A 34 12.54 -2.72 -0.28
C LEU A 34 11.23 -2.09 0.19
N ILE A 35 10.39 -2.81 0.94
CA ILE A 35 9.12 -2.27 1.49
C ILE A 35 9.36 -1.00 2.34
N PRO A 36 10.32 -0.96 3.29
CA PRO A 36 10.60 0.28 4.04
C PRO A 36 10.98 1.45 3.14
N ARG A 37 11.71 1.18 2.05
CA ARG A 37 12.16 2.20 1.08
C ARG A 37 11.00 2.70 0.23
N TYR A 38 10.06 1.84 -0.13
CA TYR A 38 8.84 2.24 -0.84
C TYR A 38 8.05 3.25 -0.03
N PHE A 39 7.69 2.95 1.22
CA PHE A 39 6.93 3.88 2.06
C PHE A 39 7.70 5.17 2.31
N ARG A 40 9.02 5.10 2.57
CA ARG A 40 9.86 6.28 2.71
C ARG A 40 9.81 7.20 1.48
N SER A 41 9.86 6.63 0.27
CA SER A 41 9.88 7.41 -0.97
C SER A 41 8.61 8.25 -1.17
N ILE A 42 7.47 7.83 -0.62
CA ILE A 42 6.22 8.61 -0.66
C ILE A 42 6.38 9.90 0.14
N PHE A 43 6.95 9.82 1.34
CA PHE A 43 7.18 10.98 2.21
C PHE A 43 8.32 11.87 1.71
N GLU A 44 9.35 11.31 1.09
CA GLU A 44 10.38 12.07 0.38
C GLU A 44 9.81 12.92 -0.77
N GLY A 45 8.65 12.53 -1.33
CA GLY A 45 7.86 13.30 -2.30
C GLY A 45 7.08 14.50 -1.71
N GLY A 46 7.30 14.85 -0.45
CA GLY A 46 6.65 15.98 0.22
C GLY A 46 5.32 15.66 0.89
N VAL A 47 4.97 14.37 1.01
CA VAL A 47 3.82 13.89 1.77
C VAL A 47 4.09 14.02 3.26
N THR A 48 3.12 14.55 4.00
CA THR A 48 3.15 14.71 5.45
C THR A 48 2.23 13.73 6.17
N GLU A 49 1.23 13.20 5.48
CA GLU A 49 0.27 12.23 6.01
C GLU A 49 -0.14 11.24 4.92
N LEU A 50 -0.24 9.96 5.27
CA LEU A 50 -0.70 8.88 4.40
C LEU A 50 -1.63 7.96 5.19
N TYR A 51 -2.77 7.61 4.59
CA TYR A 51 -3.70 6.61 5.14
C TYR A 51 -4.50 5.93 4.03
N TYR A 52 -5.10 4.77 4.34
CA TYR A 52 -5.94 4.01 3.42
C TYR A 52 -7.38 3.98 3.91
N ASN A 53 -8.33 4.30 3.03
CA ASN A 53 -9.76 4.10 3.27
C ASN A 53 -10.24 2.86 2.52
N LEU A 54 -10.78 1.89 3.24
CA LEU A 54 -11.33 0.66 2.66
C LEU A 54 -12.86 0.71 2.71
N LYS A 55 -13.52 0.73 1.55
CA LYS A 55 -14.98 0.65 1.46
C LYS A 55 -15.41 -0.77 1.10
N HIS A 56 -16.25 -1.36 1.93
CA HIS A 56 -16.81 -2.70 1.74
C HIS A 56 -15.74 -3.78 1.45
N PRO A 57 -14.67 -3.90 2.26
CA PRO A 57 -13.69 -4.97 2.09
C PRO A 57 -14.36 -6.33 2.25
N LYS A 58 -13.93 -7.30 1.44
CA LYS A 58 -14.36 -8.70 1.52
C LYS A 58 -13.24 -9.52 2.15
N GLU A 59 -13.57 -10.26 3.20
CA GLU A 59 -12.63 -11.16 3.86
C GLU A 59 -12.87 -12.60 3.40
N SER A 60 -11.80 -13.33 3.14
CA SER A 60 -11.82 -14.76 2.82
C SER A 60 -10.83 -15.48 3.72
N PHE A 61 -11.30 -16.50 4.44
CA PHE A 61 -10.52 -17.25 5.40
C PHE A 61 -10.00 -18.53 4.74
N HIS A 62 -8.69 -18.74 4.81
CA HIS A 62 -8.00 -19.95 4.35
C HIS A 62 -7.43 -20.68 5.57
N ASN A 63 -6.81 -21.85 5.35
CA ASN A 63 -6.28 -22.65 6.45
C ASN A 63 -5.18 -21.93 7.24
N THR A 64 -4.35 -21.11 6.58
CA THR A 64 -3.18 -20.46 7.18
C THR A 64 -3.08 -18.97 6.86
N SER A 65 -4.08 -18.41 6.17
CA SER A 65 -4.11 -16.98 5.85
C SER A 65 -5.53 -16.42 5.77
N ILE A 66 -5.63 -15.09 5.89
CA ILE A 66 -6.83 -14.31 5.60
C ILE A 66 -6.52 -13.43 4.39
N THR A 67 -7.36 -13.47 3.37
CA THR A 67 -7.29 -12.50 2.26
C THR A 67 -8.33 -11.42 2.48
N LEU A 68 -7.90 -10.17 2.48
CA LEU A 68 -8.75 -8.99 2.42
C LEU A 68 -8.70 -8.43 0.99
N ASP A 69 -9.85 -8.37 0.33
CA ASP A 69 -10.00 -7.85 -1.02
C ASP A 69 -10.96 -6.64 -1.02
N CYS A 70 -10.42 -5.47 -1.34
CA CYS A 70 -11.17 -4.21 -1.36
C CYS A 70 -11.07 -3.55 -2.74
N ASP A 71 -12.10 -3.75 -3.57
CA ASP A 71 -12.23 -3.11 -4.89
C ASP A 71 -12.31 -1.57 -4.81
N GLN A 72 -12.76 -1.03 -3.67
CA GLN A 72 -12.95 0.40 -3.43
C GLN A 72 -12.02 0.91 -2.32
N CYS A 73 -10.71 0.76 -2.54
CA CYS A 73 -9.69 1.34 -1.68
C CYS A 73 -9.28 2.72 -2.19
N THR A 74 -9.09 3.67 -1.28
CA THR A 74 -8.48 4.97 -1.59
C THR A 74 -7.25 5.16 -0.71
N MET A 75 -6.07 5.23 -1.31
CA MET A 75 -4.87 5.75 -0.66
C MET A 75 -4.93 7.27 -0.68
N VAL A 76 -4.90 7.90 0.49
CA VAL A 76 -4.96 9.34 0.63
C VAL A 76 -3.62 9.86 1.12
N THR A 77 -3.06 10.83 0.43
CA THR A 77 -1.86 11.55 0.86
C THR A 77 -2.11 13.05 0.95
N HIS A 78 -1.54 13.68 1.98
CA HIS A 78 -1.52 15.14 2.12
C HIS A 78 -0.10 15.64 1.91
N HIS A 79 0.07 16.60 1.01
CA HIS A 79 1.33 17.30 0.74
C HIS A 79 1.32 18.64 1.50
N GLY A 80 2.45 19.00 2.11
CA GLY A 80 2.54 20.20 2.95
C GLY A 80 3.20 21.42 2.30
N LYS A 81 4.14 21.23 1.35
CA LYS A 81 4.90 22.31 0.70
C LYS A 81 5.14 21.97 -0.79
N PRO A 82 5.18 22.96 -1.69
CA PRO A 82 4.89 24.40 -1.49
C PRO A 82 3.38 24.70 -1.43
N MET A 83 2.53 23.76 -1.82
CA MET A 83 1.08 23.87 -1.72
C MET A 83 0.51 22.72 -0.89
N PHE A 84 -0.47 23.04 -0.06
CA PHE A 84 -1.28 22.03 0.60
C PHE A 84 -2.14 21.34 -0.45
N THR A 85 -1.85 20.07 -0.74
CA THR A 85 -2.57 19.31 -1.77
C THR A 85 -2.92 17.95 -1.22
N LYS A 86 -4.19 17.57 -1.39
CA LYS A 86 -4.68 16.23 -1.07
C LYS A 86 -4.73 15.42 -2.36
N VAL A 87 -4.05 14.29 -2.39
CA VAL A 87 -4.11 13.34 -3.50
C VAL A 87 -4.88 12.10 -3.04
N CYS A 88 -5.88 11.71 -3.82
CA CYS A 88 -6.68 10.52 -3.60
C CYS A 88 -6.42 9.52 -4.73
N THR A 89 -5.69 8.45 -4.44
CA THR A 89 -5.42 7.38 -5.39
C THR A 89 -6.41 6.24 -5.14
N GLU A 90 -7.40 6.14 -6.02
CA GLU A 90 -8.40 5.07 -5.98
C GLU A 90 -7.89 3.81 -6.68
N GLY A 91 -8.23 2.64 -6.15
CA GLY A 91 -7.87 1.35 -6.74
C GLY A 91 -8.35 0.17 -5.91
N ARG A 92 -7.97 -1.03 -6.36
CA ARG A 92 -8.20 -2.27 -5.63
C ARG A 92 -7.00 -2.57 -4.73
N LEU A 93 -7.23 -2.83 -3.46
CA LEU A 93 -6.22 -3.31 -2.51
C LEU A 93 -6.52 -4.76 -2.14
N ILE A 94 -5.52 -5.63 -2.32
CA ILE A 94 -5.57 -7.03 -1.92
C ILE A 94 -4.45 -7.23 -0.90
N LEU A 95 -4.81 -7.75 0.29
CA LEU A 95 -3.88 -8.06 1.37
C LEU A 95 -4.02 -9.53 1.72
N GLU A 96 -2.90 -10.21 1.97
CA GLU A 96 -2.88 -11.53 2.58
C GLU A 96 -2.18 -11.43 3.93
N PHE A 97 -2.88 -11.87 4.96
CA PHE A 97 -2.39 -11.92 6.34
C PHE A 97 -2.17 -13.38 6.71
N THR A 98 -1.04 -13.68 7.33
CA THR A 98 -0.77 -14.96 8.00
C THR A 98 -1.63 -15.09 9.26
N PHE A 99 -2.06 -16.31 9.59
CA PHE A 99 -2.59 -16.60 10.92
C PHE A 99 -1.44 -16.84 11.88
N ASP A 100 -1.29 -15.98 12.87
CA ASP A 100 -0.46 -16.18 14.07
C ASP A 100 -1.23 -16.86 15.22
#